data_AF-K7K259-F1
#
_entry.id   AF-K7K259-F1
#
_cell.length_a   1.000
_cell.length_b   1.000
_cell.length_c   1.000
_cell.angle_alpha   90.00
_cell.angle_beta   90.00
_cell.angle_gamma   90.00
#
_symmetry.space_group_name_H-M   'P 1'
#
loop_
_entity.id
_entity.type
_entity.pdbx_description
1 polymer ?
#
loop_
_entity_poly.entity_id
_entity_poly.type
_entity_poly.pdbx_seq_one_letter_code
_entity_poly.pdbx_strand_id
1 'polypeptide(L)'
;MYHGICLKLDYPLLHNLLCLRYGCPSMEELECYNQKYKTRLDEVGALGEIPVDLALEVSSPGAERLLKVPDDISRFKDMTMRVCYTENIESNCPERDGVFLLDSIENDSEMCVWKFADVKENRDPLKKGRPLSRKQKDWRLKLPFNLHTMVTLYLE
;
A
#
# COMPACT_ATOMS: atom_id res chain seq x y z
N MET A 1 -11.08 -31.06 -8.01
CA MET A 1 -10.20 -30.26 -7.14
C MET A 1 -10.64 -28.84 -7.37
N TYR A 2 -11.30 -28.20 -6.39
CA TYR A 2 -11.77 -26.82 -6.57
C TYR A 2 -10.57 -25.90 -6.83
N HIS A 3 -10.59 -25.20 -7.95
CA HIS A 3 -9.61 -24.16 -8.24
C HIS A 3 -10.18 -22.84 -7.71
N GLY A 4 -9.56 -22.29 -6.67
CA GLY A 4 -9.97 -21.02 -6.06
C GLY A 4 -9.13 -19.87 -6.61
N ILE A 5 -9.78 -18.77 -7.01
CA ILE A 5 -9.12 -17.50 -7.31
C ILE A 5 -9.59 -16.46 -6.29
N CYS A 6 -8.64 -15.88 -5.56
CA CYS A 6 -8.89 -14.74 -4.69
C CYS A 6 -8.51 -13.46 -5.44
N LEU A 7 -9.49 -12.59 -5.70
CA LEU A 7 -9.26 -11.26 -6.26
C LEU A 7 -9.22 -10.25 -5.12
N LYS A 8 -8.07 -9.62 -4.91
CA LYS A 8 -7.99 -8.43 -4.06
C LYS A 8 -8.43 -7.22 -4.87
N LEU A 9 -9.37 -6.45 -4.34
CA LEU A 9 -9.76 -5.19 -4.97
C LEU A 9 -8.60 -4.19 -4.85
N ASP A 10 -7.83 -4.02 -5.91
CA ASP A 10 -6.87 -2.92 -5.96
C ASP A 10 -7.62 -1.59 -6.11
N TYR A 11 -7.17 -0.58 -5.35
CA TYR A 11 -7.81 0.72 -5.22
C TYR A 11 -8.05 1.53 -6.51
N PRO A 12 -7.42 1.30 -7.69
CA PRO A 12 -7.79 2.04 -8.90
C PRO A 12 -9.27 1.88 -9.30
N LEU A 13 -9.96 0.82 -8.86
CA LEU A 13 -11.37 0.56 -9.21
C LEU A 13 -12.37 1.07 -8.15
N LEU A 14 -11.90 1.62 -7.03
CA LEU A 14 -12.70 2.03 -5.88
C LEU A 14 -12.71 3.57 -5.72
N HIS A 15 -12.90 4.30 -6.82
CA HIS A 15 -12.88 5.78 -6.81
C HIS A 15 -14.00 6.42 -5.96
N ASN A 16 -14.97 5.63 -5.48
CA ASN A 16 -16.11 6.10 -4.68
C ASN A 16 -16.05 5.73 -3.19
N LEU A 17 -14.97 5.11 -2.70
CA LEU A 17 -14.88 4.67 -1.29
C LEU A 17 -14.45 5.75 -0.29
N LEU A 18 -14.70 7.00 -0.65
CA LEU A 18 -14.40 8.20 0.12
C LEU A 18 -15.08 8.26 1.51
N CYS A 19 -16.04 7.36 1.79
CA CYS A 19 -16.81 7.42 3.04
C CYS A 19 -16.08 6.87 4.28
N LEU A 20 -15.00 6.09 4.14
CA LEU A 20 -14.29 5.50 5.28
C LEU A 20 -12.84 5.98 5.33
N ARG A 21 -12.37 6.35 6.52
CA ARG A 21 -11.04 6.96 6.76
C ARG A 21 -9.88 6.29 6.01
N TYR A 22 -9.94 4.97 5.83
CA TYR A 22 -8.91 4.18 5.17
C TYR A 22 -9.35 3.57 3.82
N GLY A 23 -10.54 3.92 3.31
CA GLY A 23 -11.05 3.47 2.02
C GLY A 23 -11.54 2.02 1.97
N CYS A 24 -11.75 1.34 3.10
CA CYS A 24 -12.19 -0.05 3.10
C CYS A 24 -13.64 -0.18 2.58
N PRO A 25 -13.92 -1.05 1.60
CA PRO A 25 -15.27 -1.29 1.10
C PRO A 25 -16.21 -1.76 2.23
N SER A 26 -17.46 -1.33 2.15
CA SER A 26 -18.56 -1.92 2.91
C SER A 26 -18.79 -3.38 2.49
N MET A 27 -19.50 -4.15 3.33
CA MET A 27 -19.85 -5.53 3.01
C MET A 27 -20.72 -5.58 1.74
N GLU A 28 -21.66 -4.65 1.61
CA GLU A 28 -22.57 -4.54 0.47
C GLU A 28 -21.81 -4.25 -0.83
N GLU A 29 -20.79 -3.40 -0.79
CA GLU A 29 -19.91 -3.16 -1.94
C GLU A 29 -19.12 -4.42 -2.30
N LEU A 30 -18.54 -5.11 -1.32
CA LEU A 30 -17.82 -6.38 -1.56
C LEU A 30 -18.73 -7.45 -2.17
N GLU A 31 -19.96 -7.59 -1.69
CA GLU A 31 -20.96 -8.50 -2.25
C GLU A 31 -21.31 -8.14 -3.70
N CYS A 32 -21.48 -6.85 -4.00
CA CYS A 32 -21.74 -6.38 -5.36
C CYS A 32 -20.58 -6.73 -6.31
N TYR A 33 -19.33 -6.52 -5.89
CA TYR A 33 -18.17 -6.92 -6.67
C TYR A 33 -18.10 -8.44 -6.85
N ASN A 34 -18.26 -9.22 -5.77
CA ASN A 34 -18.31 -10.68 -5.83
C ASN A 34 -19.32 -11.17 -6.86
N GLN A 35 -20.53 -10.62 -6.85
CA GLN A 35 -21.57 -11.02 -7.78
C GLN A 35 -21.24 -10.64 -9.22
N LYS A 36 -20.70 -9.44 -9.45
CA LYS A 36 -20.32 -8.98 -10.79
C LYS A 36 -19.21 -9.82 -11.42
N TYR A 37 -18.18 -10.15 -10.64
CA TYR A 37 -17.09 -11.01 -11.11
C TYR A 37 -17.54 -12.46 -11.29
N LYS A 38 -18.44 -12.96 -10.43
CA LYS A 38 -19.04 -14.28 -10.58
C LYS A 38 -19.84 -14.40 -11.88
N THR A 39 -20.68 -13.40 -12.22
CA THR A 39 -21.41 -13.40 -13.49
C THR A 39 -20.48 -13.46 -14.70
N ARG A 40 -19.38 -12.69 -14.69
CA ARG A 40 -18.38 -12.75 -15.76
C ARG A 40 -17.68 -14.11 -15.83
N LEU A 41 -17.39 -14.72 -14.69
CA LEU A 41 -16.82 -16.07 -14.64
C LEU A 41 -17.80 -17.11 -15.21
N ASP A 42 -19.08 -17.01 -14.88
CA ASP A 42 -20.11 -17.92 -15.42
C ASP A 42 -20.22 -17.78 -16.95
N GLU A 43 -20.16 -16.56 -17.49
CA GLU A 43 -20.15 -16.28 -18.95
C GLU A 43 -18.95 -16.92 -19.66
N VAL A 44 -17.73 -16.72 -19.12
CA VAL A 44 -16.50 -17.29 -19.70
C VAL A 44 -16.43 -18.81 -19.50
N GLY A 45 -16.95 -19.31 -18.37
CA GLY A 45 -17.09 -20.73 -18.09
C GLY A 45 -18.02 -21.44 -19.06
N ALA A 46 -19.12 -20.79 -19.48
CA ALA A 46 -20.03 -21.32 -20.49
C ALA A 46 -19.39 -21.47 -21.89
N LEU A 47 -18.37 -20.66 -22.20
CA LEU A 47 -17.55 -20.78 -23.41
C LEU A 47 -16.51 -21.90 -23.33
N GLY A 48 -16.32 -22.51 -22.15
CA GLY A 48 -15.33 -23.57 -21.93
C GLY A 48 -13.89 -23.07 -21.85
N GLU A 49 -13.68 -21.75 -21.71
CA GLU A 49 -12.34 -21.16 -21.64
C GLU A 49 -11.70 -21.34 -20.25
N ILE A 50 -12.51 -21.59 -19.22
CA ILE A 50 -12.07 -21.81 -17.83
C ILE A 50 -12.78 -23.02 -17.21
N PRO A 51 -12.22 -23.62 -16.14
CA PRO A 51 -12.86 -24.71 -15.40
C PRO A 51 -14.22 -24.31 -14.82
N VAL A 52 -15.18 -25.23 -14.87
CA VAL A 52 -16.55 -25.01 -14.35
C VAL A 52 -16.59 -25.00 -12.81
N ASP A 53 -15.62 -25.64 -12.15
CA ASP A 53 -15.52 -25.74 -10.69
C ASP A 53 -14.66 -24.65 -10.05
N LEU A 54 -14.60 -23.47 -10.68
CA LEU A 54 -13.84 -22.35 -10.18
C LEU A 54 -14.60 -21.60 -9.07
N ALA A 55 -13.98 -21.48 -7.90
CA ALA A 55 -14.50 -20.66 -6.80
C ALA A 55 -13.86 -19.28 -6.84
N LEU A 56 -14.68 -18.23 -6.72
CA LEU A 56 -14.23 -16.84 -6.63
C LEU A 56 -14.42 -16.32 -5.20
N GLU A 57 -13.40 -15.64 -4.70
CA GLU A 57 -13.51 -14.80 -3.50
C GLU A 57 -12.97 -13.40 -3.82
N VAL A 58 -13.79 -12.38 -3.60
CA VAL A 58 -13.35 -10.97 -3.63
C VAL A 58 -13.14 -10.50 -2.20
N SER A 59 -11.96 -9.97 -1.92
CA SER A 59 -11.59 -9.46 -0.60
C SER A 59 -11.06 -8.02 -0.67
N SER A 60 -11.23 -7.29 0.43
CA SER A 60 -10.63 -5.97 0.57
C SER A 60 -9.10 -6.09 0.67
N PRO A 61 -8.35 -5.13 0.11
CA PRO A 61 -6.90 -5.11 0.27
C PRO A 61 -6.55 -4.92 1.75
N GLY A 62 -5.77 -5.86 2.30
CA GLY A 62 -5.37 -5.87 3.71
C GLY A 62 -4.40 -4.74 4.07
N ALA A 63 -3.63 -4.93 5.14
CA ALA A 63 -2.63 -3.95 5.55
C ALA A 63 -1.43 -3.87 4.57
N GLU A 64 -1.16 -4.92 3.81
CA GLU A 64 -0.12 -4.97 2.77
C GLU A 64 -0.46 -4.18 1.49
N ARG A 65 -1.53 -3.38 1.52
CA ARG A 65 -1.97 -2.60 0.36
C ARG A 65 -0.89 -1.63 -0.13
N LEU A 66 -0.82 -1.46 -1.44
CA LEU A 66 -0.04 -0.41 -2.08
C LEU A 66 -0.76 0.93 -1.88
N LEU A 67 -0.05 1.91 -1.32
CA LEU A 67 -0.54 3.27 -1.12
C LEU A 67 -0.07 4.17 -2.25
N LYS A 68 -1.00 4.85 -2.92
CA LYS A 68 -0.67 5.85 -3.94
C LYS A 68 -0.09 7.10 -3.28
N VAL A 69 0.97 7.62 -3.90
CA VAL A 69 1.59 8.88 -3.52
C VAL A 69 1.16 9.97 -4.53
N PRO A 70 0.65 11.12 -4.08
CA PRO A 70 0.38 11.51 -2.69
C PRO A 70 -1.03 11.12 -2.17
N ASP A 71 -1.91 10.61 -3.04
CA ASP A 71 -3.36 10.53 -2.78
C ASP A 71 -3.75 9.73 -1.54
N ASP A 72 -3.15 8.55 -1.35
CA ASP A 72 -3.53 7.65 -0.26
C ASP A 72 -2.77 7.94 1.02
N ILE A 73 -1.48 8.26 0.92
CA ILE A 73 -0.57 8.38 2.08
C ILE A 73 -1.03 9.42 3.11
N SER A 74 -1.73 10.47 2.69
CA SER A 74 -2.26 11.51 3.57
C SER A 74 -3.23 10.95 4.63
N ARG A 75 -4.01 9.91 4.26
CA ARG A 75 -4.97 9.25 5.15
C ARG A 75 -4.31 8.40 6.23
N PHE A 76 -3.06 8.02 5.99
CA PHE A 76 -2.27 7.14 6.85
C PHE A 76 -1.12 7.89 7.54
N LYS A 77 -1.14 9.22 7.59
CA LYS A 77 -0.03 10.06 8.10
C LYS A 77 0.48 9.69 9.50
N ASP A 78 -0.40 9.18 10.36
CA ASP A 78 -0.09 8.80 11.74
C ASP A 78 0.34 7.33 11.87
N MET A 79 0.38 6.60 10.75
CA MET A 79 0.77 5.20 10.67
C MET A 79 2.17 5.04 10.09
N THR A 80 2.85 4.02 10.58
CA THR A 80 4.16 3.63 10.10
C THR A 80 4.06 2.97 8.73
N MET A 81 4.93 3.36 7.79
CA MET A 81 4.94 2.84 6.42
C MET A 81 6.32 2.34 6.04
N ARG A 82 6.39 1.29 5.21
CA ARG A 82 7.61 0.98 4.46
C ARG A 82 7.58 1.79 3.17
N VAL A 83 8.65 2.51 2.89
CA VAL A 83 8.81 3.31 1.68
C VAL A 83 10.02 2.78 0.92
N CYS A 84 9.78 2.25 -0.28
CA CYS A 84 10.80 1.97 -1.26
C CYS A 84 10.88 3.15 -2.24
N TYR A 85 12.10 3.58 -2.54
CA TYR A 85 12.34 4.75 -3.37
C TYR A 85 13.69 4.66 -4.09
N THR A 86 13.80 5.44 -5.17
CA THR A 86 15.07 5.64 -5.86
C THR A 86 15.62 7.03 -5.59
N GLU A 87 16.94 7.17 -5.57
CA GLU A 87 17.59 8.48 -5.39
C GLU A 87 17.56 9.32 -6.68
N ASN A 88 17.43 8.67 -7.84
CA ASN A 88 17.34 9.29 -9.16
C ASN A 88 16.48 8.41 -10.08
N ILE A 89 15.84 9.04 -11.07
CA ILE A 89 15.08 8.38 -12.14
C ILE A 89 16.02 7.67 -13.11
N GLU A 90 17.28 8.12 -13.21
CA GLU A 90 18.26 7.48 -14.08
C GLU A 90 18.56 6.03 -13.65
N SER A 91 18.51 5.15 -14.64
CA SER A 91 18.11 3.74 -14.54
C SER A 91 19.12 2.76 -13.91
N ASN A 92 20.00 3.23 -13.02
CA ASN A 92 20.95 2.37 -12.29
C ASN A 92 21.17 2.77 -10.82
N CYS A 93 20.34 3.65 -10.26
CA CYS A 93 20.41 3.88 -8.81
C CYS A 93 19.84 2.69 -8.05
N PRO A 94 20.52 2.20 -6.99
CA PRO A 94 19.98 1.15 -6.15
C PRO A 94 18.69 1.64 -5.49
N GLU A 95 17.67 0.78 -5.48
CA GLU A 95 16.48 1.02 -4.67
C GLU A 95 16.88 1.08 -3.20
N ARG A 96 16.33 2.07 -2.50
CA ARG A 96 16.44 2.22 -1.06
C ARG A 96 15.11 1.87 -0.46
N ASP A 97 15.14 1.26 0.71
CA ASP A 97 13.95 1.06 1.51
C ASP A 97 14.18 1.49 2.96
N GLY A 98 13.09 1.76 3.66
CA GLY A 98 13.11 2.04 5.08
C GLY A 98 11.71 2.20 5.65
N VAL A 99 11.64 2.23 6.99
CA VAL A 99 10.37 2.36 7.71
C VAL A 99 10.22 3.79 8.23
N PHE A 100 9.19 4.49 7.81
CA PHE A 100 9.03 5.91 8.04
C PHE A 100 7.64 6.27 8.58
N LEU A 101 7.54 7.46 9.14
CA LEU A 101 6.30 8.19 9.37
C LEU A 101 6.26 9.38 8.42
N LEU A 102 5.10 9.66 7.87
CA LEU A 102 4.89 10.86 7.07
C LEU A 102 4.94 12.08 7.99
N ASP A 103 5.79 13.05 7.66
CA ASP A 103 5.92 14.29 8.42
C ASP A 103 5.08 15.40 7.81
N SER A 104 5.15 15.58 6.49
CA SER A 104 4.32 16.52 5.73
C SER A 104 4.29 16.19 4.24
N ILE A 105 3.32 16.75 3.52
CA ILE A 105 3.23 16.72 2.07
C ILE A 105 3.34 18.17 1.59
N GLU A 106 4.37 18.47 0.79
CA GLU A 106 4.62 19.76 0.17
C GLU A 106 4.03 19.74 -1.26
N ASN A 107 2.73 20.06 -1.40
CA ASN A 107 2.03 19.98 -2.70
C ASN A 107 2.66 20.91 -3.75
N ASP A 108 3.13 22.10 -3.37
CA ASP A 108 3.71 23.08 -4.30
C ASP A 108 5.00 22.59 -4.95
N SER A 109 5.77 21.76 -4.22
CA SER A 109 7.03 21.19 -4.69
C SER A 109 6.90 19.73 -5.14
N GLU A 110 5.69 19.16 -5.09
CA GLU A 110 5.42 17.75 -5.36
C GLU A 110 6.31 16.78 -4.56
N MET A 111 6.47 17.05 -3.25
CA MET A 111 7.33 16.24 -2.37
C MET A 111 6.62 15.72 -1.12
N CYS A 112 7.01 14.53 -0.68
CA CYS A 112 6.71 13.99 0.64
C CYS A 112 7.92 14.17 1.56
N VAL A 113 7.68 14.58 2.79
CA VAL A 113 8.70 14.67 3.83
C VAL A 113 8.47 13.54 4.83
N TRP A 114 9.47 12.68 4.98
CA TRP A 114 9.43 11.51 5.85
C TRP A 114 10.39 11.65 7.02
N LYS A 115 10.02 11.10 8.18
CA LYS A 115 10.90 10.93 9.34
C LYS A 115 11.04 9.45 9.69
N PHE A 116 12.16 9.06 10.27
CA PHE A 116 12.33 7.68 10.74
C PHE A 116 11.26 7.30 11.75
N ALA A 117 10.68 6.12 11.57
CA ALA A 117 9.84 5.51 12.58
C ALA A 117 10.70 4.89 13.69
N ASP A 118 10.27 5.02 14.95
CA ASP A 118 10.97 4.41 16.09
C ASP A 118 10.60 2.92 16.25
N VAL A 119 10.86 2.12 15.21
CA VAL A 119 10.63 0.67 15.16
C VAL A 119 11.93 -0.11 15.31
N LYS A 120 11.84 -1.38 15.71
CA LYS A 120 13.01 -2.25 15.93
C LYS A 120 13.97 -2.28 14.73
N GLU A 121 13.43 -2.30 13.51
CA GLU A 121 14.20 -2.37 12.26
C GLU A 121 15.09 -1.15 12.01
N ASN A 122 14.65 0.04 12.43
CA ASN A 122 15.43 1.28 12.31
C ASN A 122 16.39 1.51 13.49
N ARG A 123 16.29 0.70 14.55
CA ARG A 123 17.15 0.83 15.73
C ARG A 123 18.48 0.11 15.49
N ASP A 124 19.54 0.68 16.05
CA ASP A 124 20.88 0.11 15.96
C ASP A 124 20.91 -1.26 16.67
N PRO A 125 21.20 -2.36 15.95
CA PRO A 125 21.18 -3.71 16.52
C PRO A 125 22.21 -3.88 17.63
N LEU A 126 23.32 -3.13 17.58
CA LEU A 126 24.37 -3.16 18.59
C LEU A 126 23.96 -2.45 19.88
N LYS A 127 22.94 -1.57 19.83
CA LYS A 127 22.48 -0.78 20.98
C LYS A 127 21.30 -1.41 21.73
N LYS A 128 21.08 -2.73 21.57
CA LYS A 128 20.11 -3.54 22.33
C LYS A 128 18.70 -2.91 22.42
N GLY A 129 18.21 -2.35 21.32
CA GLY A 129 16.85 -1.80 21.26
C GLY A 129 16.67 -0.41 21.89
N ARG A 130 17.76 0.33 22.18
CA ARG A 130 17.63 1.75 22.54
C ARG A 130 16.80 2.50 21.49
N PRO A 131 15.94 3.44 21.92
CA PRO A 131 15.20 4.32 21.02
C PRO A 131 16.14 5.09 20.08
N LEU A 132 15.58 5.64 19.00
CA LEU A 132 16.32 6.46 18.05
C LEU A 132 17.08 7.61 18.74
N SER A 133 18.31 7.84 18.28
CA SER A 133 19.10 9.00 18.73
C SER A 133 18.43 10.31 18.31
N ARG A 134 18.76 11.42 18.99
CA ARG A 134 18.24 12.75 18.62
C ARG A 134 18.50 13.08 17.14
N LYS A 135 19.71 12.79 16.65
CA LYS A 135 20.07 12.98 15.24
C LYS A 135 19.15 12.20 14.28
N GLN A 136 18.79 10.97 14.63
CA GLN A 136 17.86 10.17 13.81
C GLN A 136 16.43 10.70 13.87
N LYS A 137 15.98 11.16 15.05
CA LYS A 137 14.64 11.76 15.24
C LYS A 137 14.46 13.07 14.47
N ASP A 138 15.52 13.85 14.34
CA ASP A 138 15.50 15.14 13.63
C ASP A 138 15.76 14.98 12.12
N TRP A 139 16.23 13.81 11.67
CA TRP A 139 16.49 13.54 10.26
C TRP A 139 15.19 13.51 9.45
N ARG A 140 15.24 14.07 8.23
CA ARG A 140 14.12 14.13 7.29
C ARG A 140 14.56 13.72 5.90
N LEU A 141 13.80 12.85 5.26
CA LEU A 141 13.89 12.54 3.84
C LEU A 141 12.89 13.41 3.09
N LYS A 142 13.36 14.26 2.17
CA LYS A 142 12.51 14.92 1.20
C LYS A 142 12.52 14.11 -0.09
N LEU A 143 11.37 13.61 -0.51
CA LEU A 143 11.24 12.70 -1.63
C LEU A 143 10.17 13.21 -2.62
N PRO A 144 10.54 13.57 -3.86
CA PRO A 144 9.60 13.80 -4.95
C PRO A 144 8.60 12.66 -5.14
N PHE A 145 7.36 12.98 -5.51
CA PHE A 145 6.30 11.97 -5.69
C PHE A 145 6.71 10.85 -6.65
N ASN A 146 7.35 11.19 -7.76
CA ASN A 146 7.77 10.25 -8.80
C ASN A 146 8.96 9.35 -8.44
N LEU A 147 9.62 9.55 -7.29
CA LEU A 147 10.72 8.70 -6.83
C LEU A 147 10.27 7.59 -5.87
N HIS A 148 8.99 7.54 -5.50
CA HIS A 148 8.44 6.44 -4.72
C HIS A 148 8.18 5.25 -5.65
N THR A 149 8.82 4.11 -5.38
CA THR A 149 8.57 2.88 -6.15
C THR A 149 7.46 2.06 -5.51
N MET A 150 7.43 2.01 -4.18
CA MET A 150 6.41 1.30 -3.43
C MET A 150 6.21 1.92 -2.04
N VAL A 151 4.95 2.05 -1.61
CA VAL A 151 4.61 2.43 -0.24
C VAL A 151 3.55 1.46 0.29
N THR A 152 3.82 0.85 1.45
CA THR A 152 2.90 -0.05 2.14
C THR A 152 2.84 0.28 3.63
N LEU A 153 1.80 -0.16 4.33
CA LEU A 153 1.78 -0.05 5.79
C LEU A 153 2.82 -1.02 6.38
N TYR A 154 3.53 -0.56 7.40
CA TYR A 154 4.45 -1.39 8.16
C TYR A 154 3.66 -2.21 9.20
N LEU A 155 3.85 -3.53 9.17
CA LEU A 155 3.30 -4.48 10.14
C LEU A 155 4.46 -4.99 11.00
N GLU A 156 4.32 -4.89 12.32
CA GLU A 156 5.34 -5.28 13.29
C GLU A 156 5.40 -6.81 13.52
#